data_AF-A0A8C8U989-F1
#
_entry.id   AF-A0A8C8U989-F1
#
_cell.length_a   1.000
_cell.length_b   1.000
_cell.length_c   1.000
_cell.angle_alpha   90.00
_cell.angle_beta   90.00
_cell.angle_gamma   90.00
#
_symmetry.space_group_name_H-M   'P 1'
#
loop_
_entity.id
_entity.type
_entity.pdbx_description
1 polymer ?
#
loop_
_entity_poly.entity_id
_entity_poly.type
_entity_poly.pdbx_seq_one_letter_code
_entity_poly.pdbx_strand_id
1 'polypeptide(L)'
;IDCGTFPSIHLEMWVFKALFGKHGLQSELMENFENTYMIYITVRMDTNGMVLYILGKEISRTFAMLLIVSLACNLRIKRNRARAWARGLQSPVWWSSRYFI
;
A
#
# COMPACT_ATOMS: atom_id res chain seq x y z
N ILE A 1 -24.94 -10.01 17.19
CA ILE A 1 -23.73 -9.62 16.42
C ILE A 1 -24.26 -9.13 15.09
N ASP A 2 -24.45 -7.83 14.95
CA ASP A 2 -24.94 -7.28 13.68
C ASP A 2 -23.93 -7.62 12.59
N CYS A 3 -24.41 -8.23 11.51
CA CYS A 3 -23.64 -8.48 10.28
C CYS A 3 -23.40 -7.17 9.50
N GLY A 4 -22.92 -6.14 10.19
CA GLY A 4 -22.46 -4.91 9.58
C GLY A 4 -21.16 -5.18 8.83
N THR A 5 -21.14 -4.81 7.55
CA THR A 5 -19.97 -4.83 6.68
C THR A 5 -18.71 -4.41 7.43
N PHE A 6 -17.79 -5.34 7.67
CA PHE A 6 -16.48 -5.01 8.21
C PHE A 6 -15.78 -4.08 7.23
N PRO A 7 -15.34 -2.89 7.66
CA PRO A 7 -14.66 -1.98 6.75
C PRO A 7 -13.38 -2.66 6.27
N SER A 8 -13.24 -2.63 4.95
CA SER A 8 -12.20 -3.34 4.24
C SER A 8 -11.46 -2.41 3.29
N ILE A 9 -10.19 -2.72 3.04
CA ILE A 9 -9.34 -2.00 2.08
C ILE A 9 -8.93 -2.97 0.99
N HIS A 10 -9.16 -2.59 -0.26
CA HIS A 10 -8.69 -3.30 -1.43
C HIS A 10 -7.32 -2.75 -1.85
N LEU A 11 -6.31 -3.61 -1.88
CA LEU A 11 -4.96 -3.28 -2.31
C LEU A 11 -4.53 -4.16 -3.48
N GLU A 12 -3.76 -3.59 -4.40
CA GLU A 12 -3.05 -4.39 -5.40
C GLU A 12 -1.99 -5.25 -4.69
N MET A 13 -1.78 -6.48 -5.17
CA MET A 13 -0.84 -7.44 -4.58
C MET A 13 0.56 -6.86 -4.34
N TRP A 14 1.06 -6.05 -5.27
CA TRP A 14 2.40 -5.46 -5.16
C TRP A 14 2.46 -4.36 -4.09
N VAL A 15 1.36 -3.62 -3.87
CA VAL A 15 1.27 -2.61 -2.82
C VAL A 15 1.31 -3.28 -1.46
N PHE A 16 0.52 -4.35 -1.30
CA PHE A 16 0.51 -5.12 -0.07
C PHE A 16 1.91 -5.67 0.27
N LYS A 17 2.60 -6.29 -0.70
CA LYS A 17 3.97 -6.79 -0.53
C LYS A 17 4.98 -5.67 -0.22
N ALA A 18 4.76 -4.46 -0.73
CA ALA A 18 5.62 -3.31 -0.46
C ALA A 18 5.39 -2.72 0.95
N LEU A 19 4.16 -2.81 1.48
CA LEU A 19 3.81 -2.33 2.82
C LEU A 19 4.22 -3.33 3.90
N PHE A 20 3.86 -4.60 3.73
CA PHE A 20 3.99 -5.63 4.76
C PHE A 20 5.07 -6.66 4.45
N GLY A 21 5.85 -6.48 3.38
CA GLY A 21 6.95 -7.36 3.02
C GLY A 21 6.54 -8.59 2.19
N LYS A 22 7.54 -9.29 1.66
CA LYS A 22 7.36 -10.45 0.76
C LYS A 22 6.72 -11.68 1.44
N HIS A 23 6.86 -11.81 2.77
CA HIS A 23 6.34 -12.96 3.53
C HIS A 23 4.89 -12.81 4.01
N GLY A 24 4.23 -11.69 3.66
CA GLY A 24 2.84 -11.68 3.24
C GLY A 24 1.71 -11.90 4.25
N LEU A 25 1.95 -12.36 5.48
CA LEU A 25 0.87 -12.49 6.48
C LEU A 25 1.35 -12.51 7.94
N GLN A 26 2.64 -12.71 8.17
CA GLN A 26 3.29 -12.68 9.50
C GLN A 26 4.59 -11.90 9.42
N SER A 27 4.53 -10.70 8.85
CA SER A 27 5.71 -9.83 8.93
C SER A 27 5.71 -9.14 10.28
N GLU A 28 6.90 -9.06 10.89
CA GLU A 28 7.13 -8.31 12.12
C GLU A 28 6.58 -6.89 12.04
N LEU A 29 6.59 -6.30 10.84
CA LEU A 29 6.05 -4.96 10.58
C LEU A 29 4.52 -4.92 10.69
N MET A 30 3.82 -5.95 10.22
CA MET A 30 2.37 -6.05 10.36
C MET A 30 1.97 -6.29 11.82
N GLU A 31 2.67 -7.17 12.52
CA GLU A 31 2.45 -7.43 13.95
C GLU A 31 2.72 -6.19 14.80
N ASN A 32 3.82 -5.47 14.54
CA ASN A 32 4.12 -4.21 15.22
C ASN A 32 3.04 -3.14 14.94
N PHE A 33 2.52 -3.07 13.73
CA PHE A 33 1.45 -2.16 13.36
C PHE A 33 0.15 -2.49 14.10
N GLU A 34 -0.23 -3.77 14.13
CA GLU A 34 -1.38 -4.28 14.88
C GLU A 34 -1.28 -3.94 16.37
N ASN A 35 -0.13 -4.23 16.98
CA ASN A 35 0.13 -3.94 18.39
C ASN A 35 0.12 -2.44 18.70
N THR A 36 0.73 -1.62 17.84
CA THR A 36 0.82 -0.15 18.03
C THR A 36 -0.57 0.50 18.01
N TYR A 37 -1.43 0.08 17.09
CA TYR A 37 -2.77 0.66 16.94
C TYR A 37 -3.86 -0.12 17.67
N MET A 38 -3.51 -1.20 18.38
CA MET A 38 -4.45 -2.13 19.03
C MET A 38 -5.58 -2.55 18.08
N ILE A 39 -5.20 -3.01 16.91
CA ILE A 39 -6.10 -3.53 15.88
C ILE A 39 -5.65 -4.92 15.44
N TYR A 40 -6.54 -5.64 14.77
CA TYR A 40 -6.24 -6.92 14.15
C TYR A 40 -6.57 -6.86 12.66
N ILE A 41 -5.64 -7.29 11.80
CA ILE A 41 -5.78 -7.25 10.35
C ILE A 41 -5.88 -8.68 9.83
N THR A 42 -6.98 -8.98 9.16
CA THR A 42 -7.10 -10.24 8.40
C THR A 42 -6.97 -9.96 6.91
N VAL A 43 -6.16 -10.78 6.24
CA VAL A 43 -5.84 -10.61 4.83
C VAL A 43 -6.49 -11.74 4.04
N ARG A 44 -7.31 -11.38 3.05
CA ARG A 44 -7.86 -12.31 2.07
C ARG A 44 -7.27 -12.01 0.69
N MET A 45 -6.70 -13.04 0.09
CA MET A 45 -6.32 -13.04 -1.33
C MET A 45 -7.56 -13.11 -2.21
N ASP A 46 -7.63 -12.27 -3.23
CA ASP A 46 -8.65 -12.30 -4.28
C ASP A 46 -7.98 -12.34 -5.67
N THR A 47 -8.71 -12.70 -6.72
CA THR A 47 -8.15 -12.84 -8.08
C THR A 47 -7.53 -11.55 -8.60
N ASN A 48 -8.02 -10.40 -8.14
CA ASN A 48 -7.58 -9.08 -8.59
C ASN A 48 -6.68 -8.34 -7.57
N GLY A 49 -6.41 -8.92 -6.40
CA GLY A 49 -5.64 -8.23 -5.36
C GLY A 49 -5.74 -8.83 -3.96
N MET A 50 -5.66 -7.96 -2.97
CA MET A 50 -5.70 -8.26 -1.54
C MET A 50 -6.81 -7.45 -0.88
N VAL A 51 -7.60 -8.09 -0.03
CA VAL A 51 -8.59 -7.44 0.82
C VAL A 51 -8.13 -7.53 2.26
N LEU A 52 -8.02 -6.37 2.91
CA LEU A 52 -7.64 -6.27 4.32
C LEU A 52 -8.90 -5.92 5.11
N TYR A 53 -9.27 -6.76 6.07
CA TYR A 53 -10.31 -6.45 7.04
C TYR A 53 -9.66 -6.04 8.35
N ILE A 54 -10.06 -4.88 8.87
CA ILE A 54 -9.46 -4.30 10.07
C ILE A 54 -10.48 -4.35 11.20
N LEU A 55 -10.10 -5.00 12.29
CA LEU A 55 -10.89 -5.22 13.48
C LEU A 55 -10.27 -4.43 14.63
N GLY A 56 -11.09 -3.84 15.49
CA GLY A 56 -10.62 -3.02 16.61
C GLY A 56 -11.59 -1.88 16.95
N LYS A 57 -11.17 -0.99 17.85
CA LYS A 57 -11.94 0.22 18.18
C LYS A 57 -12.10 1.11 16.95
N GLU A 58 -13.24 1.78 16.85
CA GLU A 58 -13.59 2.56 15.66
C GLU A 58 -12.55 3.63 15.31
N ILE A 59 -12.08 4.40 16.30
CA ILE A 59 -11.07 5.45 16.09
C ILE A 59 -9.74 4.86 15.61
N SER A 60 -9.25 3.80 16.25
CA SER A 60 -7.97 3.19 15.87
C SER A 60 -8.03 2.54 14.50
N ARG A 61 -9.15 1.88 14.19
CA ARG A 61 -9.42 1.31 12.86
C ARG A 61 -9.44 2.38 11.79
N THR A 62 -10.18 3.46 11.98
CA THR A 62 -10.26 4.57 11.01
C THR A 62 -8.88 5.19 10.78
N PHE A 63 -8.12 5.41 11.85
CA PHE A 63 -6.76 5.93 11.75
C PHE A 63 -5.82 4.98 10.99
N ALA A 64 -5.84 3.69 11.31
CA ALA A 64 -5.05 2.68 10.61
C ALA A 64 -5.42 2.58 9.12
N MET A 65 -6.71 2.68 8.79
CA MET A 65 -7.18 2.71 7.40
C MET A 65 -6.58 3.91 6.65
N LEU A 66 -6.61 5.11 7.25
CA LEU A 66 -6.03 6.32 6.66
C LEU A 66 -4.52 6.16 6.43
N LEU A 67 -3.80 5.56 7.37
CA LEU A 67 -2.36 5.30 7.22
C LEU A 67 -2.07 4.32 6.07
N ILE A 68 -2.79 3.19 6.02
CA ILE A 68 -2.62 2.19 4.96
C ILE A 68 -2.91 2.80 3.59
N VAL A 69 -4.01 3.55 3.47
CA VAL A 69 -4.41 4.20 2.20
C VAL A 69 -3.40 5.27 1.79
N SER A 70 -2.95 6.13 2.72
CA SER A 70 -1.97 7.18 2.42
C SER A 70 -0.62 6.60 1.99
N LEU A 71 -0.14 5.56 2.67
CA LEU A 71 1.09 4.84 2.29
C LEU A 71 0.94 4.17 0.92
N ALA A 72 -0.21 3.51 0.66
CA ALA A 72 -0.50 2.91 -0.64
C ALA A 72 -0.49 3.96 -1.77
N CYS A 73 -1.09 5.13 -1.55
CA CYS A 73 -1.04 6.25 -2.50
C CYS A 73 0.39 6.75 -2.71
N ASN A 74 1.17 6.93 -1.65
CA ASN A 74 2.57 7.33 -1.73
C ASN A 74 3.42 6.34 -2.54
N LEU A 75 3.20 5.02 -2.35
CA LEU A 75 3.88 3.99 -3.14
C LEU A 75 3.53 4.08 -4.63
N ARG A 76 2.25 4.31 -4.97
CA ARG A 76 1.82 4.50 -6.36
C ARG A 76 2.47 5.73 -6.98
N ILE A 77 2.51 6.85 -6.26
CA ILE A 77 3.16 8.09 -6.72
C ILE A 77 4.65 7.84 -6.97
N LYS A 78 5.36 7.23 -6.01
CA LYS A 78 6.79 6.92 -6.16
C LYS A 78 7.04 6.00 -7.35
N ARG A 79 6.21 4.97 -7.56
CA ARG A 79 6.31 4.06 -8.70
C ARG A 79 6.05 4.77 -10.03
N ASN A 80 5.03 5.61 -10.10
CA ASN A 80 4.70 6.37 -11.30
C ASN A 80 5.81 7.39 -11.64
N ARG A 81 6.37 8.04 -10.62
CA ARG A 81 7.55 8.89 -10.77
C ARG A 81 8.73 8.11 -11.34
N ALA A 82 9.08 6.96 -10.75
CA ALA A 82 10.16 6.10 -11.25
C ALA A 82 9.94 5.65 -12.71
N ARG A 83 8.70 5.32 -13.08
CA ARG A 83 8.33 5.00 -14.47
C ARG A 83 8.48 6.20 -15.40
N ALA A 84 8.11 7.40 -14.95
CA ALA A 84 8.29 8.62 -15.72
C ALA A 84 9.78 8.93 -15.93
N TRP A 85 10.62 8.75 -14.90
CA TRP A 85 12.08 8.85 -15.02
C TRP A 85 12.65 7.84 -16.01
N ALA A 86 12.22 6.58 -15.92
CA ALA A 86 12.66 5.54 -16.85
C ALA A 86 12.28 5.86 -18.31
N ARG A 87 11.05 6.35 -18.55
CA ARG A 87 10.62 6.82 -19.87
C ARG A 87 11.37 8.07 -20.32
N GLY A 88 11.68 9.00 -19.42
CA GLY A 88 12.49 10.19 -19.70
C GLY A 88 13.90 9.81 -20.13
N LEU A 89 14.55 8.90 -19.39
CA LEU A 89 15.84 8.29 -19.73
C LEU A 89 15.80 7.55 -21.08
N GLN A 90 14.68 6.91 -21.42
CA GLN A 90 14.48 6.23 -22.69
C GLN A 90 14.08 7.16 -23.84
N SER A 91 13.63 8.39 -23.58
CA SER A 91 13.21 9.31 -24.64
C SER A 91 14.41 10.11 -25.17
N PRO A 92 14.61 10.18 -26.50
CA PRO A 92 15.74 10.92 -27.10
C PRO A 92 15.70 12.44 -26.83
N VAL A 93 14.55 13.00 -26.44
CA VAL A 93 14.40 14.44 -26.11
C VAL A 93 15.18 14.82 -24.83
N TRP A 94 15.28 13.92 -23.85
CA TRP A 94 16.09 14.15 -22.65
C TRP A 94 17.60 14.06 -22.92
N TRP A 95 17.99 13.36 -23.99
CA TRP A 95 19.39 13.33 -24.45
C TRP A 95 19.75 14.62 -25.17
N SER A 96 18.82 15.20 -25.96
CA SER A 96 19.09 16.46 -26.67
C SER A 96 19.23 17.67 -25.73
N SER A 97 18.62 17.64 -24.55
CA SER A 97 18.74 18.72 -23.55
C SER A 97 20.12 18.81 -22.87
N ARG A 98 21.00 17.79 -23.01
CA ARG A 98 22.38 17.84 -22.46
C ARG A 98 23.44 18.32 -23.46
N TYR A 99 23.08 18.61 -24.71
CA TYR A 99 24.01 19.09 -25.73
C TYR A 99 23.87 20.59 -26.05
N PHE A 100 23.10 21.33 -25.26
CA PHE A 100 23.06 22.79 -25.29
C PHE A 100 23.69 23.34 -24.00
N ILE A 101 25.01 23.27 -23.92
CA ILE A 101 25.85 24.14 -23.08
C ILE A 101 26.95 24.67 -23.99
#